data_AF-A0A142WZX2-F1
#
_entry.id   AF-A0A142WZX2-F1
#
_cell.length_a   1.000
_cell.length_b   1.000
_cell.length_c   1.000
_cell.angle_alpha   90.00
_cell.angle_beta   90.00
_cell.angle_gamma   90.00
#
_symmetry.space_group_name_H-M   'P 1'
#
loop_
_entity.id
_entity.type
_entity.pdbx_description
1 polymer ?
#
loop_
_entity_poly.entity_id
_entity_poly.type
_entity_poly.pdbx_seq_one_letter_code
_entity_poly.pdbx_strand_id
1 'polypeptide(L)'
;MTAHWILRAAPGLLALLAGAFALLALLYIRRRELSVRRLAYIVGNESGGVQSVSFVLTVPLFIFFVMFMVQIGQIMIGMMVVHYAAFAASRAAQVWIPASVPGTFVGLGPNEFPQDIDVRQPILLDGNTIAASSDRKREKIWTAAVLACAPIAPSRASRTATTSSFPLTQHLAALQTFYPRFDPAAATNGAIPARLANKLTYSAANTRVYLTLQDRSSGPPQSSETYNPSSHPDIPYRPYEAGWQDPAMLVVQHDFRILPGPARRFAQYVVDRYGRYPIRPNGSVYQITLSASTTLTIEGLKSVRPVTEPDPLSGQGTAP
;
A
#
# COMPACT_ATOMS: atom_id res chain seq x y z
N MET A 1 15.51 21.61 15.93
CA MET A 1 15.72 20.39 15.10
C MET A 1 16.87 20.50 14.07
N THR A 2 17.64 21.58 14.03
CA THR A 2 18.70 21.81 13.02
C THR A 2 20.11 21.41 13.45
N ALA A 3 20.41 21.34 14.76
CA ALA A 3 21.76 21.09 15.28
C ALA A 3 22.31 19.66 15.02
N HIS A 4 21.44 18.65 14.96
CA HIS A 4 21.89 17.25 14.79
C HIS A 4 22.44 16.93 13.40
N TRP A 5 22.07 17.70 12.38
CA TRP A 5 22.58 17.54 11.02
C TRP A 5 24.03 18.01 10.89
N ILE A 6 24.41 19.05 11.64
CA ILE A 6 25.76 19.60 11.64
C ILE A 6 26.76 18.59 12.22
N LEU A 7 26.41 17.93 13.33
CA LEU A 7 27.24 16.89 13.95
C LEU A 7 27.45 15.64 13.07
N ARG A 8 26.48 15.30 12.20
CA ARG A 8 26.62 14.17 11.26
C ARG A 8 27.43 14.52 10.02
N ALA A 9 27.46 15.79 9.62
CA ALA A 9 28.27 16.28 8.50
C ALA A 9 29.73 16.59 8.92
N ALA A 10 29.97 16.85 10.22
CA ALA A 10 31.27 17.18 10.78
C ALA A 10 32.43 16.25 10.36
N PRO A 11 32.32 14.90 10.38
CA PRO A 11 33.43 14.04 9.97
C PRO A 11 33.79 14.18 8.49
N GLY A 12 32.81 14.36 7.60
CA GLY A 12 33.06 14.60 6.18
C GLY A 12 33.72 15.95 5.93
N LEU A 13 33.32 16.97 6.68
CA LEU A 13 33.87 18.32 6.58
C LEU A 13 35.30 18.38 7.15
N LEU A 14 35.57 17.68 8.26
CA LEU A 14 36.91 17.50 8.81
C LEU A 14 37.82 16.71 7.86
N ALA A 15 37.32 15.66 7.20
CA ALA A 15 38.10 14.92 6.21
C ALA A 15 38.45 15.78 4.99
N LEU A 16 37.52 16.63 4.52
CA LEU A 16 37.80 17.60 3.45
C LEU A 16 38.82 18.65 3.86
N LEU A 17 38.71 19.20 5.07
CA LEU A 17 39.67 20.17 5.60
C LEU A 17 41.05 19.54 5.79
N ALA A 18 41.13 18.32 6.32
CA ALA A 18 42.38 17.58 6.47
C ALA A 18 43.00 17.25 5.11
N GLY A 19 42.20 16.87 4.11
CA GLY A 19 42.66 16.66 2.74
C GLY A 19 43.19 17.94 2.10
N ALA A 20 42.49 19.06 2.28
CA ALA A 20 42.93 20.37 1.81
C ALA A 20 44.23 20.81 2.50
N PHE A 21 44.36 20.61 3.82
CA PHE A 21 45.58 20.90 4.56
C PHE A 21 46.75 20.00 4.14
N ALA A 22 46.51 18.70 3.92
CA ALA A 22 47.53 17.78 3.44
C ALA A 22 48.00 18.17 2.03
N LEU A 23 47.07 18.58 1.15
CA LEU A 23 47.40 19.10 -0.17
C LEU A 23 48.21 20.39 -0.09
N LEU A 24 47.81 21.34 0.75
CA LEU A 24 48.53 22.59 0.99
C LEU A 24 49.90 22.35 1.61
N ALA A 25 50.03 21.40 2.52
CA ALA A 25 51.30 21.01 3.14
C ALA A 25 52.23 20.35 2.10
N LEU A 26 51.70 19.46 1.25
CA LEU A 26 52.45 18.87 0.13
C LEU A 26 52.93 19.95 -0.85
N LEU A 27 52.07 20.92 -1.17
CA LEU A 27 52.42 22.06 -2.02
C LEU A 27 53.47 22.95 -1.35
N TYR A 28 53.35 23.20 -0.04
CA TYR A 28 54.29 24.01 0.74
C TYR A 28 55.67 23.35 0.83
N ILE A 29 55.72 22.04 1.09
CA ILE A 29 56.97 21.27 1.13
C ILE A 29 57.63 21.22 -0.26
N ARG A 30 56.84 21.19 -1.34
CA ARG A 30 57.34 21.24 -2.73
C ARG A 30 57.56 22.65 -3.30
N ARG A 31 57.39 23.73 -2.52
CA ARG A 31 57.52 25.12 -3.01
C ARG A 31 58.88 25.49 -3.61
N ARG A 32 59.91 24.65 -3.51
CA ARG A 32 61.21 24.90 -4.14
C ARG A 32 61.30 24.58 -5.64
N GLU A 33 60.34 23.87 -6.23
CA GLU A 33 60.38 23.51 -7.68
C GLU A 33 59.03 23.64 -8.42
N LEU A 34 58.05 24.34 -7.85
CA LEU A 34 56.78 24.59 -8.52
C LEU A 34 56.96 25.67 -9.60
N SER A 35 57.53 25.28 -10.74
CA SER A 35 57.54 26.12 -11.93
C SER A 35 56.09 26.25 -12.42
N VAL A 36 55.57 27.47 -12.42
CA VAL A 36 54.22 27.79 -12.91
C VAL A 36 54.05 27.30 -14.36
N ARG A 37 55.16 27.23 -15.11
CA ARG A 37 55.24 26.65 -16.46
C ARG A 37 54.95 25.14 -16.49
N ARG A 38 55.42 24.35 -15.52
CA ARG A 38 55.07 22.92 -15.40
C ARG A 38 53.60 22.73 -15.05
N LEU A 39 53.03 23.57 -14.19
CA LEU A 39 51.61 23.49 -13.87
C LEU A 39 50.75 23.82 -15.11
N ALA A 40 51.11 24.87 -15.86
CA ALA A 40 50.46 25.20 -17.13
C ALA A 40 50.63 24.10 -18.19
N TYR A 41 51.78 23.42 -18.22
CA TYR A 41 52.01 22.28 -19.11
C TYR A 41 51.19 21.03 -18.72
N ILE A 42 51.03 20.76 -17.42
CA ILE A 42 50.18 19.67 -16.92
C ILE A 42 48.71 19.98 -17.19
N VAL A 43 48.27 21.23 -17.02
CA VAL A 43 46.90 21.67 -17.36
C VAL A 43 46.67 21.63 -18.88
N GLY A 44 47.70 21.87 -19.70
CA GLY A 44 47.66 21.72 -21.15
C GLY A 44 47.72 20.27 -21.65
N ASN A 45 48.04 19.30 -20.78
CA ASN A 45 48.10 17.88 -21.14
C ASN A 45 46.71 17.23 -20.94
N GLU A 46 45.78 17.54 -21.84
CA GLU A 46 44.42 16.96 -21.86
C GLU A 46 44.41 15.46 -22.19
N SER A 47 45.53 14.92 -22.68
CA SER A 47 45.64 13.56 -23.24
C SER A 47 45.33 12.43 -22.25
N GLY A 48 45.45 12.67 -20.93
CA GLY A 48 45.17 11.65 -19.89
C GLY A 48 44.12 12.07 -18.86
N GLY A 49 43.88 13.37 -18.67
CA GLY A 49 42.91 13.89 -17.71
C GLY A 49 41.46 13.65 -18.14
N VAL A 50 41.17 13.81 -19.44
CA VAL A 50 39.82 13.71 -19.99
C VAL A 50 39.21 12.33 -19.74
N GLN A 51 39.98 11.25 -19.86
CA GLN A 51 39.46 9.89 -19.69
C GLN A 51 39.12 9.56 -18.22
N SER A 52 39.94 10.01 -17.27
CA SER A 52 39.68 9.80 -15.84
C SER A 52 38.51 10.63 -15.33
N VAL A 53 38.35 11.87 -15.82
CA VAL A 53 37.23 12.76 -15.48
C VAL A 53 35.92 12.20 -16.00
N SER A 54 35.90 11.71 -17.24
CA SER A 54 34.73 11.02 -17.80
C SER A 54 34.37 9.80 -16.96
N PHE A 55 35.32 8.99 -16.50
CA PHE A 55 35.01 7.81 -15.67
C PHE A 55 34.44 8.19 -14.29
N VAL A 56 35.08 9.15 -13.61
CA VAL A 56 34.66 9.60 -12.26
C VAL A 56 33.25 10.20 -12.28
N LEU A 57 32.85 10.84 -13.37
CA LEU A 57 31.52 11.43 -13.48
C LEU A 57 30.47 10.46 -14.05
N THR A 58 30.85 9.62 -15.01
CA THR A 58 29.91 8.71 -15.69
C THR A 58 29.42 7.62 -14.76
N VAL A 59 30.28 7.04 -13.91
CA VAL A 59 29.86 5.92 -13.02
C VAL A 59 28.79 6.36 -12.00
N PRO A 60 28.95 7.45 -11.22
CA PRO A 60 27.91 7.89 -10.30
C PRO A 60 26.64 8.34 -11.01
N LEU A 61 26.76 8.99 -12.18
CA LEU A 61 25.62 9.40 -12.99
C LEU A 61 24.84 8.19 -13.51
N PHE A 62 25.55 7.16 -13.97
CA PHE A 62 24.95 5.90 -14.40
C PHE A 62 24.22 5.21 -13.25
N ILE A 63 24.87 5.05 -12.10
CA ILE A 63 24.24 4.45 -10.90
C ILE A 63 23.02 5.26 -10.47
N PHE A 64 23.10 6.60 -10.53
CA PHE A 64 21.98 7.49 -10.25
C PHE A 64 20.79 7.20 -11.16
N PHE A 65 21.00 7.09 -12.46
CA PHE A 65 19.94 6.76 -13.42
C PHE A 65 19.38 5.35 -13.23
N VAL A 66 20.23 4.35 -12.99
CA VAL A 66 19.77 2.97 -12.71
C VAL A 66 18.90 2.94 -11.46
N MET A 67 19.34 3.58 -10.37
CA MET A 67 18.55 3.66 -9.13
C MET A 67 17.24 4.42 -9.35
N PHE A 68 17.26 5.49 -10.13
CA PHE A 68 16.07 6.24 -10.48
C PHE A 68 15.06 5.40 -11.28
N MET A 69 15.53 4.64 -12.28
CA MET A 69 14.70 3.71 -13.06
C MET A 69 14.07 2.62 -12.16
N VAL A 70 14.85 2.03 -11.25
CA VAL A 70 14.34 1.05 -10.28
C VAL A 70 13.26 1.66 -9.38
N GLN A 71 13.45 2.90 -8.93
CA GLN A 71 12.46 3.60 -8.09
C GLN A 71 11.15 3.87 -8.85
N ILE A 72 11.23 4.31 -10.11
CA ILE A 72 10.03 4.48 -10.96
C ILE A 72 9.32 3.14 -11.14
N GLY A 73 10.07 2.07 -11.44
CA GLY A 73 9.51 0.73 -11.59
C GLY A 73 8.78 0.25 -10.33
N GLN A 74 9.34 0.52 -9.16
CA GLN A 74 8.70 0.18 -7.88
C GLN A 74 7.39 0.93 -7.65
N ILE A 75 7.35 2.23 -7.95
CA ILE A 75 6.12 3.03 -7.82
C ILE A 75 5.07 2.52 -8.81
N MET A 76 5.47 2.21 -10.05
CA MET A 76 4.55 1.68 -11.07
C MET A 76 3.94 0.33 -10.66
N ILE A 77 4.75 -0.60 -10.14
CA ILE A 77 4.27 -1.87 -9.60
C ILE A 77 3.32 -1.62 -8.42
N GLY A 78 3.67 -0.71 -7.52
CA GLY A 78 2.81 -0.31 -6.40
C GLY A 78 1.44 0.18 -6.87
N MET A 79 1.40 1.06 -7.87
CA MET A 79 0.15 1.58 -8.43
C MET A 79 -0.70 0.46 -9.04
N MET A 80 -0.10 -0.42 -9.86
CA MET A 80 -0.83 -1.55 -10.45
C MET A 80 -1.44 -2.47 -9.39
N VAL A 81 -0.71 -2.74 -8.31
CA VAL A 81 -1.21 -3.60 -7.22
C VAL A 81 -2.35 -2.93 -6.45
N VAL A 82 -2.30 -1.61 -6.24
CA VAL A 82 -3.40 -0.88 -5.59
C VAL A 82 -4.65 -0.84 -6.47
N HIS A 83 -4.50 -0.72 -7.79
CA HIS A 83 -5.60 -0.89 -8.73
C HIS A 83 -6.22 -2.30 -8.65
N TYR A 84 -5.38 -3.33 -8.61
CA TYR A 84 -5.87 -4.70 -8.43
C TYR A 84 -6.53 -4.90 -7.05
N ALA A 85 -6.02 -4.26 -6.00
CA ALA A 85 -6.62 -4.30 -4.68
C ALA A 85 -8.00 -3.63 -4.65
N ALA A 86 -8.18 -2.50 -5.35
CA ALA A 86 -9.49 -1.88 -5.53
C ALA A 86 -10.47 -2.82 -6.24
N PHE A 87 -10.04 -3.45 -7.33
CA PHE A 87 -10.84 -4.44 -8.03
C PHE A 87 -11.20 -5.65 -7.16
N ALA A 88 -10.23 -6.21 -6.42
CA ALA A 88 -10.45 -7.35 -5.53
C ALA A 88 -11.43 -7.01 -4.40
N ALA A 89 -11.31 -5.82 -3.82
CA ALA A 89 -12.24 -5.33 -2.80
C ALA A 89 -13.65 -5.16 -3.38
N SER A 90 -13.80 -4.57 -4.57
CA SER A 90 -15.11 -4.41 -5.21
C SER A 90 -15.76 -5.76 -5.53
N ARG A 91 -14.98 -6.75 -5.98
CA ARG A 91 -15.48 -8.12 -6.20
C ARG A 91 -15.89 -8.81 -4.90
N ALA A 92 -15.14 -8.61 -3.82
CA ALA A 92 -15.54 -9.09 -2.51
C ALA A 92 -16.85 -8.42 -2.05
N ALA A 93 -16.99 -7.11 -2.27
CA ALA A 93 -18.20 -6.37 -1.93
C ALA A 93 -19.44 -6.92 -2.64
N GLN A 94 -19.33 -7.17 -3.94
CA GLN A 94 -20.41 -7.77 -4.73
C GLN A 94 -20.92 -9.11 -4.16
N VAL A 95 -20.04 -9.90 -3.54
CA VAL A 95 -20.41 -11.20 -2.95
C VAL A 95 -20.92 -11.06 -1.51
N TRP A 96 -20.24 -10.26 -0.68
CA TRP A 96 -20.48 -10.22 0.76
C TRP A 96 -21.59 -9.25 1.18
N ILE A 97 -21.86 -8.20 0.41
CA ILE A 97 -22.99 -7.29 0.65
C ILE A 97 -24.34 -8.06 0.64
N PRO A 98 -24.65 -8.86 -0.40
CA PRO A 98 -25.88 -9.64 -0.45
C PRO A 98 -25.85 -10.93 0.41
N ALA A 99 -24.71 -11.33 0.94
CA ALA A 99 -24.61 -12.53 1.75
C ALA A 99 -25.40 -12.40 3.07
N SER A 100 -25.88 -13.52 3.59
CA SER A 100 -26.46 -13.60 4.93
C SER A 100 -25.42 -14.21 5.85
N VAL A 101 -24.82 -13.38 6.70
CA VAL A 101 -23.73 -13.82 7.58
C VAL A 101 -24.26 -13.86 9.02
N PRO A 102 -24.31 -15.05 9.67
CA PRO A 102 -24.71 -15.16 11.06
C PRO A 102 -23.76 -14.37 11.96
N GLY A 103 -24.31 -13.65 12.96
CA GLY A 103 -23.52 -12.91 13.94
C GLY A 103 -23.05 -11.52 13.51
N THR A 104 -23.40 -11.06 12.30
CA THR A 104 -23.42 -9.62 12.00
C THR A 104 -24.44 -8.96 12.95
N PHE A 105 -24.19 -7.72 13.43
CA PHE A 105 -25.06 -7.01 14.38
C PHE A 105 -26.53 -7.40 14.23
N VAL A 106 -27.14 -7.82 15.34
CA VAL A 106 -28.53 -8.28 15.44
C VAL A 106 -29.44 -7.40 14.58
N GLY A 107 -29.83 -7.91 13.40
CA GLY A 107 -30.81 -7.25 12.53
C GLY A 107 -30.37 -6.88 11.12
N LEU A 108 -29.08 -6.87 10.76
CA LEU A 108 -28.67 -6.55 9.39
C LEU A 108 -28.91 -7.73 8.44
N GLY A 109 -29.96 -7.60 7.63
CA GLY A 109 -30.31 -8.52 6.58
C GLY A 109 -29.29 -8.56 5.43
N PRO A 110 -29.53 -9.45 4.43
CA PRO A 110 -28.91 -9.33 3.12
C PRO A 110 -29.06 -7.90 2.58
N ASN A 111 -28.01 -7.34 1.97
CA ASN A 111 -27.97 -5.99 1.39
C ASN A 111 -28.13 -4.80 2.37
N GLU A 112 -28.31 -5.03 3.66
CA GLU A 112 -28.46 -3.96 4.64
C GLU A 112 -27.12 -3.50 5.22
N PHE A 113 -27.01 -2.20 5.47
CA PHE A 113 -25.84 -1.59 6.09
C PHE A 113 -26.15 -0.86 7.40
N PRO A 114 -25.18 -0.81 8.34
CA PRO A 114 -25.36 -0.18 9.66
C PRO A 114 -25.77 1.31 9.72
N GLN A 115 -25.89 2.06 8.62
CA GLN A 115 -26.29 3.49 8.57
C GLN A 115 -26.31 4.03 7.12
N ASP A 116 -26.80 5.27 6.92
CA ASP A 116 -26.81 6.10 5.69
C ASP A 116 -25.49 6.07 4.88
N ILE A 117 -25.26 5.01 4.09
CA ILE A 117 -24.18 5.03 3.09
C ILE A 117 -24.65 5.87 1.92
N ASP A 118 -24.11 7.08 1.84
CA ASP A 118 -24.24 7.94 0.67
C ASP A 118 -22.84 8.17 0.07
N VAL A 119 -22.79 8.55 -1.20
CA VAL A 119 -21.61 9.03 -1.91
C VAL A 119 -20.89 10.15 -1.13
N ARG A 120 -21.64 10.92 -0.33
CA ARG A 120 -21.11 12.01 0.50
C ARG A 120 -20.47 11.54 1.81
N GLN A 121 -20.80 10.34 2.28
CA GLN A 121 -20.33 9.79 3.55
C GLN A 121 -19.80 8.36 3.34
N PRO A 122 -18.58 8.22 2.78
CA PRO A 122 -17.96 6.91 2.62
C PRO A 122 -17.74 6.23 3.98
N ILE A 123 -18.00 4.93 4.05
CA ILE A 123 -17.57 4.13 5.19
C ILE A 123 -16.07 3.86 5.07
N LEU A 124 -15.31 4.22 6.10
CA LEU A 124 -13.93 3.81 6.26
C LEU A 124 -13.83 2.39 6.83
N LEU A 125 -13.26 1.49 6.03
CA LEU A 125 -12.85 0.15 6.45
C LEU A 125 -11.34 0.15 6.64
N ASP A 126 -10.90 0.03 7.89
CA ASP A 126 -9.51 -0.18 8.27
C ASP A 126 -9.40 -1.22 9.39
N GLY A 127 -8.19 -1.63 9.74
CA GLY A 127 -8.00 -2.66 10.77
C GLY A 127 -8.61 -2.31 12.13
N ASN A 128 -8.75 -1.02 12.47
CA ASN A 128 -9.32 -0.59 13.75
C ASN A 128 -10.85 -0.54 13.69
N THR A 129 -11.43 -0.01 12.61
CA THR A 129 -12.89 0.05 12.43
C THR A 129 -13.48 -1.34 12.27
N ILE A 130 -12.78 -2.26 11.60
CA ILE A 130 -13.20 -3.66 11.48
C ILE A 130 -13.12 -4.37 12.84
N ALA A 131 -12.01 -4.23 13.57
CA ALA A 131 -11.88 -4.85 14.89
C ALA A 131 -12.95 -4.36 15.89
N ALA A 132 -13.41 -3.11 15.75
CA ALA A 132 -14.47 -2.55 16.59
C ALA A 132 -15.88 -2.93 16.14
N SER A 133 -16.11 -3.18 14.84
CA SER A 133 -17.47 -3.33 14.29
C SER A 133 -18.01 -4.77 14.28
N SER A 134 -17.20 -5.81 14.55
CA SER A 134 -17.64 -7.22 14.45
C SER A 134 -18.35 -7.61 13.15
N ASP A 135 -18.32 -6.75 12.13
CA ASP A 135 -19.04 -6.91 10.88
C ASP A 135 -18.19 -7.71 9.90
N ARG A 136 -18.56 -8.99 9.77
CA ARG A 136 -17.87 -9.92 8.89
C ARG A 136 -17.93 -9.50 7.42
N LYS A 137 -19.01 -8.87 6.96
CA LYS A 137 -19.10 -8.46 5.55
C LYS A 137 -18.01 -7.44 5.23
N ARG A 138 -17.91 -6.42 6.08
CA ARG A 138 -16.88 -5.38 6.00
C ARG A 138 -15.47 -5.95 6.15
N GLU A 139 -15.29 -6.90 7.07
CA GLU A 139 -14.03 -7.61 7.26
C GLU A 139 -13.56 -8.30 5.97
N LYS A 140 -14.43 -9.05 5.28
CA LYS A 140 -14.05 -9.78 4.06
C LYS A 140 -13.68 -8.82 2.92
N ILE A 141 -14.42 -7.72 2.77
CA ILE A 141 -14.14 -6.67 1.77
C ILE A 141 -12.76 -6.04 2.02
N TRP A 142 -12.51 -5.63 3.26
CA TRP A 142 -11.23 -5.03 3.64
C TRP A 142 -10.07 -6.04 3.52
N THR A 143 -10.27 -7.28 3.97
CA THR A 143 -9.23 -8.31 3.92
C THR A 143 -8.84 -8.66 2.49
N ALA A 144 -9.77 -8.62 1.54
CA ALA A 144 -9.46 -8.79 0.12
C ALA A 144 -8.46 -7.74 -0.39
N ALA A 145 -8.64 -6.46 -0.04
CA ALA A 145 -7.67 -5.40 -0.36
C ALA A 145 -6.32 -5.62 0.34
N VAL A 146 -6.34 -6.00 1.62
CA VAL A 146 -5.13 -6.26 2.42
C VAL A 146 -4.28 -7.39 1.82
N LEU A 147 -4.92 -8.50 1.45
CA LEU A 147 -4.23 -9.63 0.82
C LEU A 147 -3.67 -9.25 -0.56
N ALA A 148 -4.41 -8.47 -1.35
CA ALA A 148 -3.94 -7.97 -2.64
C ALA A 148 -2.71 -7.05 -2.50
N CYS A 149 -2.63 -6.24 -1.44
CA CYS A 149 -1.49 -5.35 -1.15
C CYS A 149 -0.32 -6.05 -0.44
N ALA A 150 -0.48 -7.28 0.07
CA ALA A 150 0.59 -7.99 0.78
C ALA A 150 1.89 -8.21 -0.04
N PRO A 151 1.86 -8.46 -1.36
CA PRO A 151 3.07 -8.63 -2.17
C PRO A 151 3.97 -7.39 -2.20
N ILE A 152 3.40 -6.18 -2.20
CA ILE A 152 4.14 -4.90 -2.22
C ILE A 152 4.57 -4.42 -0.82
N ALA A 153 4.12 -5.09 0.23
CA ALA A 153 4.52 -4.80 1.60
C ALA A 153 5.98 -5.20 1.87
N PRO A 154 6.70 -4.53 2.79
CA PRO A 154 8.06 -4.88 3.16
C PRO A 154 8.12 -6.23 3.88
N SER A 155 9.13 -7.04 3.57
CA SER A 155 9.36 -8.32 4.27
C SER A 155 9.97 -8.17 5.67
N ARG A 156 10.47 -6.97 6.01
CA ARG A 156 11.14 -6.69 7.28
C ARG A 156 10.15 -6.09 8.27
N ALA A 157 10.23 -6.54 9.52
CA ALA A 157 9.44 -5.98 10.61
C ALA A 157 9.71 -4.48 10.72
N SER A 158 8.65 -3.69 10.60
CA SER A 158 8.74 -2.26 10.77
C SER A 158 8.40 -1.89 12.21
N ARG A 159 9.37 -1.32 12.93
CA ARG A 159 9.13 -0.80 14.28
C ARG A 159 8.06 0.30 14.34
N THR A 160 7.79 0.96 13.21
CA THR A 160 6.80 2.04 13.05
C THR A 160 5.50 1.62 12.36
N ALA A 161 5.28 0.31 12.08
CA ALA A 161 3.98 -0.08 11.56
C ALA A 161 2.94 0.09 12.68
N THR A 162 1.92 0.91 12.44
CA THR A 162 0.73 0.99 13.30
C THR A 162 0.16 -0.41 13.39
N THR A 163 0.31 -1.12 14.51
CA THR A 163 -0.19 -2.50 14.59
C THR A 163 -1.71 -2.48 14.43
N SER A 164 -2.26 -3.13 13.39
CA SER A 164 -3.69 -3.35 13.32
C SER A 164 -4.10 -4.23 14.49
N SER A 165 -5.12 -3.84 15.25
CA SER A 165 -5.70 -4.69 16.31
C SER A 165 -6.42 -5.92 15.75
N PHE A 166 -6.69 -5.94 14.44
CA PHE A 166 -7.40 -7.02 13.78
C PHE A 166 -6.59 -8.33 13.69
N PRO A 167 -7.10 -9.46 14.19
CA PRO A 167 -6.40 -10.74 14.16
C PRO A 167 -6.43 -11.39 12.77
N LEU A 168 -5.29 -11.36 12.06
CA LEU A 168 -5.12 -12.03 10.76
C LEU A 168 -4.53 -13.45 10.86
N THR A 169 -4.62 -14.09 12.02
CA THR A 169 -3.96 -15.38 12.30
C THR A 169 -4.42 -16.48 11.34
N GLN A 170 -5.71 -16.56 11.03
CA GLN A 170 -6.24 -17.56 10.10
C GLN A 170 -5.71 -17.36 8.67
N HIS A 171 -5.70 -16.11 8.19
CA HIS A 171 -5.17 -15.75 6.87
C HIS A 171 -3.66 -16.01 6.79
N LEU A 172 -2.92 -15.71 7.85
CA LEU A 172 -1.49 -16.01 7.94
C LEU A 172 -1.24 -17.53 7.91
N ALA A 173 -1.99 -18.31 8.68
CA ALA A 173 -1.88 -19.76 8.69
C ALA A 173 -2.19 -20.37 7.32
N ALA A 174 -3.22 -19.87 6.63
CA ALA A 174 -3.55 -20.26 5.27
C ALA A 174 -2.41 -19.94 4.29
N LEU A 175 -1.84 -18.73 4.35
CA LEU A 175 -0.68 -18.35 3.53
C LEU A 175 0.55 -19.21 3.81
N GLN A 176 0.84 -19.49 5.09
CA GLN A 176 1.96 -20.33 5.49
C GLN A 176 1.77 -21.80 5.08
N THR A 177 0.54 -22.28 4.99
CA THR A 177 0.22 -23.63 4.50
C THR A 177 0.27 -23.70 2.98
N PHE A 178 -0.20 -22.67 2.29
CA PHE A 178 -0.27 -22.62 0.83
C PHE A 178 1.09 -22.35 0.18
N TYR A 179 1.86 -21.40 0.70
CA TYR A 179 3.08 -20.93 0.05
C TYR A 179 4.13 -22.04 -0.19
N PRO A 180 4.42 -22.95 0.75
CA PRO A 180 5.33 -24.07 0.52
C PRO A 180 4.81 -25.10 -0.50
N ARG A 181 3.49 -25.15 -0.75
CA ARG A 181 2.92 -26.01 -1.81
C ARG A 181 3.10 -25.41 -3.19
N PHE A 182 3.16 -24.07 -3.27
CA PHE A 182 3.43 -23.35 -4.50
C PHE A 182 4.93 -23.31 -4.83
N ASP A 183 5.78 -23.03 -3.84
CA ASP A 183 7.23 -23.08 -3.93
C ASP A 183 7.80 -24.05 -2.88
N PRO A 184 8.05 -25.32 -3.25
CA PRO A 184 8.61 -26.31 -2.32
C PRO A 184 9.96 -25.90 -1.72
N ALA A 185 10.76 -25.07 -2.40
CA ALA A 185 12.03 -24.58 -1.86
C ALA A 185 11.83 -23.60 -0.69
N ALA A 186 10.65 -22.97 -0.58
CA ALA A 186 10.31 -22.13 0.56
C ALA A 186 10.13 -22.92 1.86
N ALA A 187 9.83 -24.22 1.78
CA ALA A 187 9.60 -25.08 2.96
C ALA A 187 10.86 -25.23 3.84
N THR A 188 12.04 -25.22 3.23
CA THR A 188 13.32 -25.33 3.95
C THR A 188 13.82 -23.98 4.48
N ASN A 189 13.22 -22.87 4.05
CA ASN A 189 13.64 -21.53 4.43
C ASN A 189 12.85 -21.02 5.65
N GLY A 190 13.43 -21.19 6.83
CA GLY A 190 12.85 -20.76 8.11
C GLY A 190 12.55 -19.26 8.21
N ALA A 191 13.06 -18.41 7.31
CA ALA A 191 12.74 -16.98 7.30
C ALA A 191 11.43 -16.64 6.59
N ILE A 192 10.89 -17.53 5.73
CA ILE A 192 9.69 -17.26 4.94
C ILE A 192 8.44 -16.99 5.80
N PRO A 193 8.13 -17.80 6.83
CA PRO A 193 6.95 -17.56 7.67
C PRO A 193 6.94 -16.17 8.31
N ALA A 194 8.10 -15.72 8.80
CA ALA A 194 8.25 -14.39 9.39
C ALA A 194 8.11 -13.26 8.35
N ARG A 195 8.61 -13.46 7.12
CA ARG A 195 8.46 -12.50 6.02
C ARG A 195 7.00 -12.35 5.59
N LEU A 196 6.26 -13.46 5.49
CA LEU A 196 4.83 -13.45 5.18
C LEU A 196 4.03 -12.73 6.28
N ALA A 197 4.34 -13.02 7.55
CA ALA A 197 3.73 -12.34 8.69
C ALA A 197 3.97 -10.82 8.63
N ASN A 198 5.22 -10.39 8.43
CA ASN A 198 5.56 -8.96 8.33
C ASN A 198 4.82 -8.26 7.19
N LYS A 199 4.76 -8.89 6.01
CA LYS A 199 4.04 -8.36 4.85
C LYS A 199 2.55 -8.19 5.14
N LEU A 200 1.93 -9.22 5.72
CA LEU A 200 0.50 -9.21 6.00
C LEU A 200 0.15 -8.18 7.08
N THR A 201 0.89 -8.16 8.19
CA THR A 201 0.70 -7.18 9.27
C THR A 201 0.90 -5.75 8.76
N TYR A 202 1.93 -5.52 7.94
CA TYR A 202 2.14 -4.21 7.34
C TYR A 202 0.98 -3.82 6.41
N SER A 203 0.55 -4.75 5.56
CA SER A 203 -0.54 -4.49 4.61
C SER A 203 -1.84 -4.15 5.33
N ALA A 204 -2.17 -4.87 6.38
CA ALA A 204 -3.34 -4.62 7.23
C ALA A 204 -3.30 -3.23 7.87
N ALA A 205 -2.15 -2.89 8.46
CA ALA A 205 -1.91 -1.61 9.12
C ALA A 205 -2.01 -0.38 8.20
N ASN A 206 -1.69 -0.55 6.93
CA ASN A 206 -1.46 0.56 5.99
C ASN A 206 -2.46 0.58 4.83
N THR A 207 -3.49 -0.27 4.86
CA THR A 207 -4.55 -0.33 3.83
C THR A 207 -5.86 0.19 4.39
N ARG A 208 -6.44 1.17 3.72
CA ARG A 208 -7.75 1.75 4.01
C ARG A 208 -8.65 1.55 2.80
N VAL A 209 -9.89 1.17 3.03
CA VAL A 209 -10.88 1.01 1.98
C VAL A 209 -12.06 1.91 2.30
N TYR A 210 -12.38 2.82 1.38
CA TYR A 210 -13.55 3.67 1.47
C TYR A 210 -14.64 3.05 0.62
N LEU A 211 -15.72 2.62 1.24
CA LEU A 211 -16.89 2.06 0.57
C LEU A 211 -17.96 3.14 0.44
N THR A 212 -18.41 3.36 -0.79
CA THR A 212 -19.57 4.19 -1.12
C THR A 212 -20.54 3.39 -1.95
N LEU A 213 -21.83 3.60 -1.69
CA LEU A 213 -22.91 3.11 -2.51
C LEU A 213 -23.57 4.32 -3.13
N GLN A 214 -23.91 4.19 -4.41
CA GLN A 214 -24.74 5.17 -5.08
C GLN A 214 -26.09 4.50 -5.32
N ASP A 215 -27.11 4.99 -4.61
CA ASP A 215 -28.49 4.61 -4.91
C ASP A 215 -28.82 5.08 -6.33
N ARG A 216 -29.04 4.13 -7.24
CA ARG A 216 -29.42 4.46 -8.62
C ARG A 216 -30.80 5.11 -8.68
N SER A 217 -31.60 4.93 -7.63
CA SER A 217 -32.98 5.32 -7.55
C SER A 217 -33.25 6.54 -6.68
N SER A 218 -32.47 7.61 -6.86
CA SER A 218 -32.71 8.92 -6.25
C SER A 218 -34.05 9.60 -6.59
N GLY A 219 -35.02 8.87 -7.18
CA GLY A 219 -36.43 9.25 -7.28
C GLY A 219 -37.22 8.86 -6.02
N PRO A 220 -38.54 9.11 -5.98
CA PRO A 220 -39.35 8.78 -4.81
C PRO A 220 -39.26 7.28 -4.43
N PRO A 221 -39.11 6.95 -3.13
CA PRO A 221 -38.63 5.66 -2.61
C PRO A 221 -39.54 4.43 -2.86
N GLN A 222 -40.65 4.58 -3.59
CA GLN A 222 -41.67 3.53 -3.74
C GLN A 222 -41.69 2.86 -5.12
N SER A 223 -40.93 3.33 -6.12
CA SER A 223 -41.06 2.82 -7.49
C SER A 223 -39.76 2.36 -8.15
N SER A 224 -38.70 2.09 -7.38
CA SER A 224 -37.43 1.72 -8.00
C SER A 224 -37.38 0.23 -8.35
N GLU A 225 -37.34 -0.05 -9.64
CA GLU A 225 -37.13 -1.37 -10.25
C GLU A 225 -35.82 -2.05 -9.77
N THR A 226 -34.95 -1.29 -9.10
CA THR A 226 -33.72 -1.75 -8.43
C THR A 226 -33.95 -2.61 -7.20
N TYR A 227 -35.18 -2.68 -6.67
CA TYR A 227 -35.48 -3.46 -5.47
C TYR A 227 -36.36 -4.67 -5.74
N ASN A 228 -37.44 -4.49 -6.52
CA ASN A 228 -38.32 -5.55 -6.97
C ASN A 228 -38.31 -5.57 -8.52
N PRO A 229 -37.63 -6.52 -9.18
CA PRO A 229 -37.76 -6.65 -10.62
C PRO A 229 -39.22 -6.97 -10.96
N SER A 230 -39.67 -6.58 -12.16
CA SER A 230 -41.02 -6.89 -12.62
C SER A 230 -41.29 -8.41 -12.47
N SER A 231 -42.42 -8.77 -11.86
CA SER A 231 -42.85 -10.16 -11.53
C SER A 231 -42.26 -10.85 -10.29
N HIS A 232 -41.48 -10.16 -9.44
CA HIS A 232 -41.06 -10.70 -8.14
C HIS A 232 -42.02 -10.30 -7.01
N PRO A 233 -42.23 -11.13 -5.95
CA PRO A 233 -43.01 -10.72 -4.80
C PRO A 233 -42.49 -9.41 -4.22
N ASP A 234 -43.42 -8.50 -3.87
CA ASP A 234 -43.11 -7.20 -3.30
C ASP A 234 -42.40 -7.39 -1.95
N ILE A 235 -41.08 -7.22 -1.97
CA ILE A 235 -40.31 -7.08 -0.75
C ILE A 235 -40.41 -5.59 -0.38
N PRO A 236 -40.80 -5.25 0.86
CA PRO A 236 -40.82 -3.86 1.30
C PRO A 236 -39.39 -3.35 1.39
N TYR A 237 -39.13 -2.20 0.75
CA TYR A 237 -37.86 -1.49 0.86
C TYR A 237 -37.52 -1.26 2.34
N ARG A 238 -36.27 -1.56 2.71
CA ARG A 238 -35.71 -1.18 4.01
C ARG A 238 -34.77 0.00 3.80
N PRO A 239 -34.82 1.03 4.66
CA PRO A 239 -33.81 2.07 4.67
C PRO A 239 -32.41 1.45 4.74
N TYR A 240 -31.47 2.00 3.95
CA TYR A 240 -30.07 1.57 3.91
C TYR A 240 -29.83 0.18 3.30
N GLU A 241 -30.77 -0.30 2.51
CA GLU A 241 -30.57 -1.47 1.67
C GLU A 241 -29.98 -1.08 0.32
N ALA A 242 -28.92 -1.78 -0.09
CA ALA A 242 -28.38 -1.64 -1.44
C ALA A 242 -29.24 -2.39 -2.45
N GLY A 243 -29.65 -1.71 -3.51
CA GLY A 243 -30.30 -2.30 -4.67
C GLY A 243 -29.36 -3.21 -5.47
N TRP A 244 -29.92 -4.18 -6.19
CA TRP A 244 -29.14 -5.16 -6.97
C TRP A 244 -28.48 -4.58 -8.23
N GLN A 245 -28.78 -3.32 -8.59
CA GLN A 245 -28.06 -2.59 -9.63
C GLN A 245 -27.29 -1.40 -9.08
N ASP A 246 -27.27 -1.21 -7.76
CA ASP A 246 -26.59 -0.06 -7.18
C ASP A 246 -25.08 -0.23 -7.37
N PRO A 247 -24.40 0.75 -7.98
CA PRO A 247 -22.97 0.72 -8.07
C PRO A 247 -22.35 0.92 -6.68
N ALA A 248 -21.53 -0.04 -6.29
CA ALA A 248 -20.61 0.07 -5.17
C ALA A 248 -19.26 0.60 -5.69
N MET A 249 -18.92 1.83 -5.30
CA MET A 249 -17.61 2.41 -5.54
C MET A 249 -16.74 2.19 -4.32
N LEU A 250 -15.60 1.51 -4.51
CA LEU A 250 -14.58 1.32 -3.49
C LEU A 250 -13.34 2.10 -3.88
N VAL A 251 -12.78 2.83 -2.92
CA VAL A 251 -11.48 3.50 -3.03
C VAL A 251 -10.51 2.84 -2.07
N VAL A 252 -9.47 2.21 -2.60
CA VAL A 252 -8.41 1.61 -1.79
C VAL A 252 -7.24 2.57 -1.72
N GLN A 253 -6.82 2.88 -0.50
CA GLN A 253 -5.60 3.62 -0.22
C GLN A 253 -4.61 2.70 0.49
N HIS A 254 -3.35 2.71 0.04
CA HIS A 254 -2.28 1.96 0.65
C HIS A 254 -1.04 2.83 0.87
N ASP A 255 -0.52 2.88 2.09
CA ASP A 255 0.74 3.58 2.38
C ASP A 255 1.93 2.71 1.95
N PHE A 256 2.34 2.85 0.69
CA PHE A 256 3.43 2.13 0.05
C PHE A 256 4.81 2.62 0.50
N ARG A 257 5.77 1.71 0.66
CA ARG A 257 7.15 2.04 1.07
C ARG A 257 8.07 2.14 -0.12
N ILE A 258 8.71 3.29 -0.24
CA ILE A 258 9.70 3.53 -1.29
C ILE A 258 11.09 3.17 -0.75
N LEU A 259 11.90 2.51 -1.57
CA LEU A 259 13.32 2.32 -1.24
C LEU A 259 14.03 3.68 -1.14
N PRO A 260 14.99 3.81 -0.20
CA PRO A 260 15.82 5.01 -0.15
C PRO A 260 16.59 5.14 -1.47
N GLY A 261 16.53 6.32 -2.08
CA GLY A 261 17.26 6.60 -3.32
C GLY A 261 17.05 8.02 -3.81
N PRO A 262 17.68 8.38 -4.95
CA PRO A 262 17.82 9.75 -5.39
C PRO A 262 16.51 10.47 -5.65
N ALA A 263 15.46 9.77 -6.12
CA ALA A 263 14.16 10.37 -6.42
C ALA A 263 13.56 11.10 -5.21
N ARG A 264 13.91 10.71 -3.97
CA ARG A 264 13.50 11.39 -2.74
C ARG A 264 13.77 12.90 -2.78
N ARG A 265 14.91 13.32 -3.33
CA ARG A 265 15.29 14.74 -3.34
C ARG A 265 14.56 15.53 -4.41
N PHE A 266 14.03 14.85 -5.43
CA PHE A 266 13.46 15.48 -6.62
C PHE A 266 11.93 15.37 -6.68
N ALA A 267 11.34 14.33 -6.07
CA ALA A 267 9.90 14.11 -6.00
C ALA A 267 9.42 14.31 -4.56
N GLN A 268 8.88 15.49 -4.24
CA GLN A 268 8.26 15.74 -2.93
C GLN A 268 6.81 15.23 -2.87
N TYR A 269 6.18 15.12 -4.03
CA TYR A 269 4.78 14.74 -4.17
C TYR A 269 4.62 13.77 -5.33
N VAL A 270 3.65 12.87 -5.22
CA VAL A 270 3.09 12.17 -6.38
C VAL A 270 1.72 12.76 -6.66
N VAL A 271 1.49 13.03 -7.94
CA VAL A 271 0.23 13.58 -8.44
C VAL A 271 -0.56 12.44 -9.03
N ASP A 272 -1.79 12.28 -8.58
CA ASP A 272 -2.78 11.38 -9.14
C ASP A 272 -4.06 12.17 -9.45
N ARG A 273 -5.05 11.55 -10.10
CA ARG A 273 -6.34 12.13 -10.45
C ARG A 273 -7.05 12.78 -9.25
N TYR A 274 -6.83 12.24 -8.05
CA TYR A 274 -7.47 12.68 -6.81
C TYR A 274 -6.70 13.74 -6.02
N GLY A 275 -5.47 14.09 -6.45
CA GLY A 275 -4.71 15.16 -5.82
C GLY A 275 -3.21 14.90 -5.72
N ARG A 276 -2.57 15.69 -4.87
CA ARG A 276 -1.12 15.61 -4.60
C ARG A 276 -0.89 14.92 -3.26
N TYR A 277 -0.22 13.78 -3.28
CA TYR A 277 0.12 13.01 -2.09
C TYR A 277 1.57 13.29 -1.70
N PRO A 278 1.83 13.90 -0.54
CA PRO A 278 3.20 14.17 -0.09
C PRO A 278 3.88 12.86 0.30
N ILE A 279 5.17 12.75 -0.02
CA ILE A 279 6.00 11.68 0.52
C ILE A 279 6.25 11.98 2.00
N ARG A 280 5.71 11.15 2.89
CA ARG A 280 5.81 11.35 4.34
C ARG A 280 6.96 10.52 4.92
N PRO A 281 7.83 11.10 5.75
CA PRO A 281 8.76 10.32 6.55
C PRO A 281 7.99 9.57 7.64
N ASN A 282 8.15 8.24 7.72
CA ASN A 282 7.63 7.43 8.81
C ASN A 282 8.79 6.63 9.45
N GLY A 283 9.38 7.20 10.49
CA GLY A 283 10.59 6.68 11.10
C GLY A 283 11.78 6.75 10.13
N SER A 284 12.38 5.59 9.84
CA SER A 284 13.53 5.48 8.91
C SER A 284 13.15 5.29 7.45
N VAL A 285 11.85 5.11 7.15
CA VAL A 285 11.36 4.77 5.81
C VAL A 285 10.43 5.87 5.30
N TYR A 286 10.44 6.10 3.99
CA TYR A 286 9.52 7.01 3.33
C TYR A 286 8.30 6.25 2.86
N GLN A 287 7.13 6.84 3.11
CA GLN A 287 5.86 6.30 2.67
C GLN A 287 5.20 7.26 1.68
N ILE A 288 4.49 6.67 0.74
CA ILE A 288 3.61 7.37 -0.18
C ILE A 288 2.25 6.68 -0.14
N THR A 289 1.18 7.46 -0.05
CA THR A 289 -0.17 6.92 -0.17
C THR A 289 -0.48 6.76 -1.65
N LEU A 290 -0.64 5.51 -2.08
CA LEU A 290 -1.17 5.17 -3.39
C LEU A 290 -2.68 4.97 -3.26
N SER A 291 -3.46 5.43 -4.23
CA SER A 291 -4.91 5.34 -4.22
C SER A 291 -5.40 4.80 -5.56
N ALA A 292 -6.42 3.96 -5.53
CA ALA A 292 -7.16 3.55 -6.72
C ALA A 292 -8.63 3.38 -6.38
N SER A 293 -9.50 3.58 -7.36
CA SER A 293 -10.94 3.37 -7.21
C SER A 293 -11.43 2.33 -8.21
N THR A 294 -12.48 1.61 -7.84
CA THR A 294 -13.19 0.70 -8.74
C THR A 294 -14.66 0.69 -8.38
N THR A 295 -15.51 0.83 -9.39
CA THR A 295 -16.96 0.79 -9.25
C THR A 295 -17.47 -0.47 -9.91
N LEU A 296 -18.17 -1.31 -9.15
CA LEU A 296 -18.87 -2.49 -9.65
C LEU A 296 -20.32 -2.45 -9.16
N THR A 297 -21.23 -2.93 -9.98
CA THR A 297 -22.63 -3.15 -9.59
C THR A 297 -22.72 -4.33 -8.63
N ILE A 298 -23.60 -4.23 -7.64
CA ILE A 298 -23.90 -5.35 -6.74
C ILE A 298 -24.81 -6.33 -7.49
N GLU A 299 -24.30 -7.00 -8.52
CA GLU A 299 -25.14 -7.92 -9.28
C GLU A 299 -25.53 -9.11 -8.41
N GLY A 300 -26.84 -9.26 -8.24
CA GLY A 300 -27.47 -10.32 -7.48
C GLY A 300 -28.81 -9.85 -6.95
N LEU A 301 -29.91 -10.34 -7.51
CA LEU A 301 -31.19 -10.33 -6.80
C LEU A 301 -30.91 -10.88 -5.40
N LYS A 302 -31.49 -10.29 -4.35
CA LYS A 302 -31.46 -10.79 -2.97
C LYS A 302 -31.43 -12.31 -3.04
N SER A 303 -30.24 -12.90 -2.82
CA SER A 303 -29.97 -14.21 -3.41
C SER A 303 -31.09 -15.15 -3.00
N VAL A 304 -31.76 -15.78 -3.97
CA VAL A 304 -32.84 -16.76 -3.70
C VAL A 304 -32.32 -17.83 -2.73
N ARG A 305 -30.99 -18.01 -2.67
CA ARG A 305 -30.27 -18.68 -1.59
C ARG A 305 -29.05 -17.84 -1.15
N PRO A 306 -29.14 -17.01 -0.10
CA PRO A 306 -27.97 -16.27 0.38
C PRO A 306 -26.87 -17.28 0.71
N VAL A 307 -25.63 -16.95 0.35
CA VAL A 307 -24.47 -17.67 0.87
C VAL A 307 -24.55 -17.55 2.38
N THR A 308 -24.77 -18.69 3.03
CA THR A 308 -24.79 -18.82 4.47
C THR A 308 -23.38 -19.23 4.87
N GLU A 309 -22.65 -18.31 5.50
CA GLU A 309 -21.41 -18.69 6.15
C GLU A 309 -21.78 -19.59 7.34
N PRO A 310 -21.28 -20.84 7.42
CA PRO A 310 -21.57 -21.70 8.55
C PRO A 310 -21.11 -21.00 9.83
N ASP A 311 -21.97 -20.97 10.85
CA ASP A 311 -21.64 -20.35 12.13
C ASP A 311 -20.38 -21.05 12.69
N PRO A 312 -19.25 -20.34 12.89
CA PRO A 312 -18.05 -20.96 13.40
C PRO A 312 -18.21 -21.53 14.82
N LEU A 313 -19.27 -21.16 15.54
CA LEU A 313 -19.60 -21.75 16.84
C LEU A 313 -20.34 -23.10 16.72
N SER A 314 -20.94 -23.41 15.56
CA SER A 314 -21.66 -24.68 15.34
C SER A 314 -20.74 -25.91 15.19
N GLY A 315 -19.43 -25.70 14.97
CA GLY A 315 -18.43 -26.76 14.81
C GLY A 315 -17.78 -27.28 16.10
N GLN A 316 -18.15 -26.76 17.28
CA GLN A 316 -17.63 -27.29 18.57
C GLN A 316 -18.42 -28.50 19.10
N GLY A 317 -19.42 -28.99 18.37
CA GLY A 317 -20.18 -30.19 18.71
C GLY A 317 -19.60 -31.45 18.08
N THR A 318 -19.00 -32.30 18.91
CA THR A 318 -18.76 -33.75 18.71
C THR A 318 -17.91 -34.14 17.49
N ALA A 319 -16.59 -34.17 17.70
CA ALA A 319 -15.78 -35.21 17.07
C ALA A 319 -16.21 -36.59 17.63
N PRO A 320 -16.32 -37.65 16.81
CA PRO A 320 -16.42 -39.01 17.32
C PRO A 320 -15.14 -39.42 18.06
#